data_AF-A0A8R1HVY9-F1
#
_entry.id   AF-A0A8R1HVY9-F1
#
_cell.length_a   1.000
_cell.length_b   1.000
_cell.length_c   1.000
_cell.angle_alpha   90.00
_cell.angle_beta   90.00
_cell.angle_gamma   90.00
#
_symmetry.space_group_name_H-M   'P 1'
#
loop_
_entity.id
_entity.type
_entity.pdbx_description
1 polymer ?
#
loop_
_entity_poly.entity_id
_entity_poly.type
_entity_poly.pdbx_seq_one_letter_code
_entity_poly.pdbx_strand_id
1 'polypeptide(L)'
;MGRGFNSHEIKEDYHSEINAPLYEEYMMEEVIPVMEAIGTAEQRRVILVIDNAPYHCRAIDKIIFKEKIKKNVNIKPPPINSRKRVLLDFLATHGINMNVRSKKPEIVQRMKTFIENNGGPSAFKKYVVDEFARERGVTMVRLPPYHCFLSPIKLMRAQLKQKVIASCSTKSSIEQ
;
A
#
# COMPACT_ATOMS: atom_id res chain seq x y z
N MET A 1 -36.50 -25.83 -21.50
CA MET A 1 -35.55 -25.54 -22.60
C MET A 1 -35.07 -24.11 -22.46
N GLY A 2 -33.77 -23.89 -22.66
CA GLY A 2 -32.96 -22.89 -21.98
C GLY A 2 -33.29 -21.42 -22.28
N ARG A 3 -33.19 -20.60 -21.22
CA ARG A 3 -33.10 -19.14 -21.33
C ARG A 3 -31.73 -18.80 -21.93
N GLY A 4 -31.72 -18.14 -23.08
CA GLY A 4 -30.50 -17.59 -23.65
C GLY A 4 -29.87 -16.62 -22.67
N PHE A 5 -28.58 -16.82 -22.37
CA PHE A 5 -27.77 -15.81 -21.71
C PHE A 5 -27.60 -14.63 -22.67
N ASN A 6 -28.23 -13.51 -22.32
CA ASN A 6 -28.01 -12.25 -23.01
C ASN A 6 -26.61 -11.76 -22.63
N SER A 7 -25.67 -11.80 -23.57
CA SER A 7 -24.25 -11.46 -23.39
C SER A 7 -23.98 -9.95 -23.25
N HIS A 8 -24.98 -9.16 -22.86
CA HIS A 8 -24.93 -7.69 -22.87
C HIS A 8 -24.93 -7.05 -21.49
N GLU A 9 -24.89 -7.84 -20.42
CA GLU A 9 -24.68 -7.31 -19.07
C GLU A 9 -23.33 -7.79 -18.54
N ILE A 10 -22.49 -6.82 -18.15
CA ILE A 10 -21.10 -6.93 -17.71
C ILE A 10 -20.07 -7.02 -18.85
N LYS A 11 -19.63 -5.85 -19.30
CA LYS A 11 -18.21 -5.63 -19.63
C LYS A 11 -17.78 -4.29 -19.03
N GLU A 12 -17.62 -4.29 -17.71
CA GLU A 12 -16.51 -3.51 -17.15
C GLU A 12 -15.28 -3.89 -17.97
N ASP A 13 -14.59 -2.89 -18.48
CA ASP A 13 -13.49 -3.05 -19.42
C ASP A 13 -12.38 -3.92 -18.82
N TYR A 14 -12.43 -5.23 -19.11
CA TYR A 14 -11.45 -6.22 -18.69
C TYR A 14 -10.05 -5.95 -19.27
N HIS A 15 -9.92 -4.99 -20.19
CA HIS A 15 -8.67 -4.53 -20.77
C HIS A 15 -8.11 -3.25 -20.12
N SER A 16 -8.77 -2.70 -19.10
CA SER A 16 -8.22 -1.57 -18.38
C SER A 16 -7.00 -1.99 -17.53
N GLU A 17 -5.85 -1.36 -17.79
CA GLU A 17 -4.67 -1.57 -16.96
C GLU A 17 -4.93 -1.02 -15.54
N ILE A 18 -4.65 -1.84 -14.53
CA ILE A 18 -4.77 -1.42 -13.14
C ILE A 18 -3.88 -0.20 -12.86
N ASN A 19 -4.46 0.85 -12.30
CA ASN A 19 -3.77 2.07 -11.90
C ASN A 19 -3.94 2.32 -10.39
N ALA A 20 -3.24 3.33 -9.86
CA ALA A 20 -3.25 3.59 -8.42
C ALA A 20 -4.63 3.98 -7.86
N PRO A 21 -5.44 4.85 -8.51
CA PRO A 21 -6.82 5.11 -8.08
C PRO A 21 -7.70 3.85 -8.01
N LEU A 22 -7.75 3.07 -9.08
CA LEU A 22 -8.59 1.87 -9.14
C LEU A 22 -8.15 0.82 -8.11
N TYR A 23 -6.83 0.64 -7.95
CA TYR A 23 -6.27 -0.23 -6.93
C TYR A 23 -6.67 0.23 -5.51
N GLU A 24 -6.65 1.53 -5.24
CA GLU A 24 -7.05 2.05 -3.93
C GLU A 24 -8.54 1.82 -3.65
N GLU A 25 -9.40 2.13 -4.61
CA GLU A 25 -10.85 1.91 -4.50
C GLU A 25 -11.14 0.44 -4.21
N TYR A 26 -10.63 -0.47 -5.04
CA TYR A 26 -10.76 -1.92 -4.83
C TYR A 26 -10.27 -2.37 -3.45
N MET A 27 -9.10 -1.90 -3.00
CA MET A 27 -8.58 -2.30 -1.69
C MET A 27 -9.40 -1.74 -0.52
N MET A 28 -9.86 -0.49 -0.64
CA MET A 28 -10.55 0.21 0.44
C MET A 28 -12.01 -0.21 0.59
N GLU A 29 -12.67 -0.52 -0.52
CA GLU A 29 -14.10 -0.81 -0.57
C GLU A 29 -14.39 -2.31 -0.48
N GLU A 30 -13.54 -3.15 -1.09
CA GLU A 30 -13.79 -4.59 -1.18
C GLU A 30 -12.87 -5.40 -0.26
N VAL A 31 -11.55 -5.23 -0.40
CA VAL A 31 -10.59 -6.15 0.25
C VAL A 31 -10.47 -5.91 1.74
N ILE A 32 -10.12 -4.69 2.16
CA ILE A 32 -9.80 -4.38 3.55
C ILE A 32 -11.01 -4.55 4.49
N PRO A 33 -12.24 -4.15 4.13
CA PRO A 33 -13.41 -4.39 4.98
C PRO A 33 -13.68 -5.87 5.23
N VAL A 34 -13.51 -6.73 4.22
CA VAL A 34 -13.62 -8.19 4.37
C VAL A 34 -12.53 -8.72 5.32
N MET A 35 -11.29 -8.23 5.18
CA MET A 35 -10.19 -8.63 6.06
C MET A 35 -10.39 -8.17 7.51
N GLU A 36 -10.92 -6.97 7.73
CA GLU A 36 -11.29 -6.45 9.04
C GLU A 36 -12.38 -7.32 9.69
N ALA A 37 -13.43 -7.67 8.93
CA ALA A 37 -14.51 -8.54 9.40
C ALA A 37 -13.97 -9.93 9.80
N ILE A 38 -13.11 -10.53 8.98
CA ILE A 38 -12.46 -11.82 9.29
C ILE A 38 -11.59 -11.70 10.55
N GLY A 39 -10.74 -10.67 10.62
CA GLY A 39 -9.86 -10.46 11.78
C GLY A 39 -10.64 -10.27 13.08
N THR A 40 -11.76 -9.55 13.02
CA THR A 40 -12.67 -9.33 14.15
C THR A 40 -13.36 -10.63 14.57
N ALA A 41 -13.94 -11.36 13.61
CA ALA A 41 -14.65 -12.61 13.88
C ALA A 41 -13.72 -13.67 14.49
N GLU A 42 -12.49 -13.77 13.97
CA GLU A 42 -11.50 -14.75 14.43
C GLU A 42 -10.68 -14.27 15.63
N GLN A 43 -10.87 -13.02 16.08
CA GLN A 43 -10.05 -12.36 17.10
C GLN A 43 -8.54 -12.45 16.83
N ARG A 44 -8.15 -12.29 15.57
CA ARG A 44 -6.75 -12.41 15.12
C ARG A 44 -6.35 -11.23 14.27
N ARG A 45 -5.06 -10.89 14.34
CA ARG A 45 -4.46 -9.91 13.44
C ARG A 45 -4.39 -10.49 12.03
N VAL A 46 -4.93 -9.78 11.05
CA VAL A 46 -4.80 -10.13 9.63
C VAL A 46 -3.55 -9.47 9.06
N ILE A 47 -2.77 -10.25 8.30
CA ILE A 47 -1.58 -9.79 7.59
C ILE A 47 -1.80 -9.98 6.09
N LEU A 48 -1.75 -8.87 5.34
CA LEU A 48 -1.78 -8.87 3.89
C LEU A 48 -0.36 -8.72 3.34
N VAL A 49 0.09 -9.69 2.57
CA VAL A 49 1.40 -9.67 1.90
C VAL A 49 1.23 -9.16 0.47
N ILE A 50 1.92 -8.07 0.12
CA ILE A 50 1.82 -7.44 -1.20
C ILE A 50 3.21 -7.19 -1.81
N ASP A 51 3.30 -7.18 -3.15
CA ASP A 51 4.51 -6.74 -3.82
C ASP A 51 4.56 -5.20 -3.97
N ASN A 52 5.65 -4.70 -4.56
CA ASN A 52 5.93 -3.27 -4.66
C ASN A 52 5.68 -2.72 -6.07
N ALA A 53 4.66 -3.21 -6.79
CA ALA A 53 4.27 -2.59 -8.05
C ALA A 53 3.95 -1.09 -7.86
N PRO A 54 4.26 -0.22 -8.84
CA PRO A 54 4.12 1.23 -8.66
C PRO A 54 2.73 1.69 -8.19
N TYR A 55 1.66 1.08 -8.72
CA TYR A 55 0.28 1.42 -8.34
C TYR A 55 -0.09 0.98 -6.92
N HIS A 56 0.58 -0.03 -6.35
CA HIS A 56 0.46 -0.37 -4.93
C HIS A 56 1.15 0.63 -4.02
N CYS A 57 2.11 1.39 -4.56
CA CYS A 57 3.05 2.21 -3.80
C CYS A 57 2.76 3.71 -3.91
N ARG A 58 1.50 4.11 -4.11
CA ARG A 58 1.13 5.52 -4.07
C ARG A 58 1.37 6.07 -2.68
N ALA A 59 2.35 6.95 -2.57
CA ALA A 59 2.74 7.55 -1.31
C ALA A 59 1.67 8.54 -0.85
N ILE A 60 1.49 8.65 0.46
CA ILE A 60 0.63 9.68 1.05
C ILE A 60 1.30 11.03 0.82
N ASP A 61 0.54 11.97 0.25
CA ASP A 61 0.86 13.39 0.24
C ASP A 61 -0.15 14.17 1.09
N LYS A 62 0.05 15.49 1.22
CA LYS A 62 -0.82 16.35 2.03
C LYS A 62 -2.26 16.41 1.53
N ILE A 63 -2.49 16.24 0.24
CA ILE A 63 -3.81 16.33 -0.40
C ILE A 63 -4.55 15.03 -0.11
N ILE A 64 -3.97 13.90 -0.48
CA ILE A 64 -4.55 12.57 -0.28
C ILE A 64 -4.81 12.30 1.21
N PHE A 65 -3.90 12.76 2.08
CA PHE A 65 -4.07 12.61 3.51
C PHE A 65 -5.34 13.30 4.01
N LYS A 66 -5.60 14.55 3.60
CA LYS A 66 -6.80 15.28 4.01
C LYS A 66 -8.08 14.67 3.46
N GLU A 67 -8.05 14.18 2.23
CA GLU A 67 -9.23 13.64 1.55
C GLU A 67 -9.60 12.25 2.05
N LYS A 68 -8.60 11.38 2.29
CA LYS A 68 -8.83 9.95 2.54
C LYS A 68 -8.50 9.48 3.95
N ILE A 69 -7.70 10.21 4.74
CA ILE A 69 -7.23 9.78 6.07
C ILE A 69 -7.57 10.86 7.11
N LYS A 70 -8.59 10.61 7.94
CA LYS A 70 -9.21 11.61 8.85
C LYS A 70 -8.34 12.09 10.04
N LYS A 71 -7.02 11.91 10.02
CA LYS A 71 -6.12 12.33 11.11
C LYS A 71 -5.10 13.35 10.61
N ASN A 72 -4.66 14.26 11.47
CA ASN A 72 -3.54 15.18 11.19
C ASN A 72 -2.26 14.62 11.83
N VAL A 73 -1.53 13.78 11.12
CA VAL A 73 -0.20 13.31 11.54
C VAL A 73 0.82 13.81 10.51
N ASN A 74 1.83 14.57 10.95
CA ASN A 74 2.97 14.92 10.11
C ASN A 74 3.83 13.66 9.92
N ILE A 75 3.42 12.82 9.00
CA ILE A 75 4.01 11.50 8.74
C ILE A 75 5.37 11.62 8.04
N LYS A 76 5.52 12.62 7.16
CA LYS A 76 6.72 12.82 6.37
C LYS A 76 7.64 13.87 7.01
N PRO A 77 8.98 13.65 7.00
CA PRO A 77 9.94 14.68 7.35
C PRO A 77 9.70 15.97 6.55
N PRO A 78 9.55 17.12 7.23
CA PRO A 78 9.40 18.39 6.54
C PRO A 78 10.71 18.77 5.83
N PRO A 79 10.65 19.50 4.70
CA PRO A 79 11.83 20.07 4.04
C PRO A 79 12.68 20.91 5.01
N ILE A 80 14.00 20.89 4.84
CA ILE A 80 14.95 21.61 5.71
C ILE A 80 14.68 23.12 5.75
N ASN A 81 14.17 23.69 4.65
CA ASN A 81 13.83 25.11 4.56
C ASN A 81 12.51 25.47 5.28
N SER A 82 11.75 24.50 5.79
CA SER A 82 10.49 24.71 6.50
C SER A 82 10.63 25.66 7.70
N ARG A 83 9.49 26.21 8.14
CA ARG A 83 9.43 27.06 9.35
C ARG A 83 9.93 26.27 10.55
N LYS A 84 10.64 26.95 11.46
CA LYS A 84 11.21 26.36 12.68
C LYS A 84 10.17 25.56 13.47
N ARG A 85 8.96 26.11 13.62
CA ARG A 85 7.83 25.46 14.30
C ARG A 85 7.46 24.12 13.67
N VAL A 86 7.42 24.02 12.34
CA VAL A 86 7.10 22.77 11.62
C VAL A 86 8.14 21.68 11.90
N LEU A 87 9.42 22.05 11.95
CA LEU A 87 10.51 21.12 12.28
C LEU A 87 10.40 20.62 13.72
N LEU A 88 10.08 21.51 14.67
CA LEU A 88 9.86 21.18 16.07
C LEU A 88 8.63 20.28 16.25
N ASP A 89 7.52 20.61 15.59
CA ASP A 89 6.28 19.82 15.65
C ASP A 89 6.49 18.40 15.12
N PHE A 90 7.27 18.25 14.03
CA PHE A 90 7.64 16.93 13.50
C PHE A 90 8.43 16.11 14.53
N LEU A 91 9.47 16.70 15.13
CA LEU A 91 10.28 16.05 16.16
C LEU A 91 9.44 15.69 17.39
N ALA A 92 8.58 16.60 17.87
CA ALA A 92 7.70 16.36 19.00
C ALA A 92 6.69 15.23 18.73
N THR A 93 6.13 15.16 17.52
CA THR A 93 5.23 14.06 17.09
C THR A 93 5.94 12.69 17.15
N HIS A 94 7.26 12.68 17.00
CA HIS A 94 8.10 11.48 17.10
C HIS A 94 8.78 11.33 18.48
N GLY A 95 8.30 12.05 19.50
CA GLY A 95 8.78 11.94 20.88
C GLY A 95 10.10 12.66 21.17
N ILE A 96 10.59 13.51 20.25
CA ILE A 96 11.82 14.28 20.42
C ILE A 96 11.46 15.71 20.79
N ASN A 97 11.52 16.03 22.08
CA ASN A 97 11.34 17.38 22.57
C ASN A 97 12.64 18.17 22.46
N MET A 98 12.60 19.28 21.73
CA MET A 98 13.70 20.25 21.64
C MET A 98 13.28 21.57 22.26
N ASN A 99 14.26 22.35 22.73
CA ASN A 99 14.01 23.69 23.24
C ASN A 99 13.51 24.59 22.11
N VAL A 100 12.38 25.30 22.34
CA VAL A 100 11.80 26.25 21.39
C VAL A 100 12.78 27.38 21.02
N ARG A 101 13.76 27.66 21.89
CA ARG A 101 14.83 28.65 21.66
C ARG A 101 16.01 28.12 20.83
N SER A 102 16.16 26.80 20.61
CA SER A 102 17.25 26.21 19.82
C SER A 102 17.38 26.83 18.43
N LYS A 103 18.59 26.94 17.89
CA LYS A 103 18.78 27.57 16.57
C LYS A 103 18.26 26.63 15.46
N LYS A 104 17.79 27.19 14.33
CA LYS A 104 17.26 26.37 13.22
C LYS A 104 18.27 25.31 12.72
N PRO A 105 19.58 25.59 12.56
CA PRO A 105 20.55 24.58 12.15
C PRO A 105 20.65 23.39 13.10
N GLU A 106 20.57 23.63 14.41
CA GLU A 106 20.60 22.59 15.45
C GLU A 106 19.39 21.66 15.35
N ILE A 107 18.19 22.24 15.14
CA ILE A 107 16.94 21.48 14.96
C ILE A 107 17.01 20.63 13.68
N VAL A 108 17.53 21.20 12.59
CA VAL A 108 17.72 20.48 11.32
C VAL A 108 18.70 19.33 11.50
N GLN A 109 19.82 19.56 12.17
CA GLN A 109 20.82 18.52 12.40
C GLN A 109 20.23 17.38 13.23
N ARG A 110 19.51 17.72 14.31
CA ARG A 110 18.82 16.72 15.13
C ARG A 110 17.81 15.90 14.34
N MET A 111 17.04 16.55 13.46
CA MET A 111 16.09 15.88 12.57
C MET A 111 16.79 14.95 11.58
N LYS A 112 17.90 15.36 10.96
CA LYS A 112 18.68 14.50 10.05
C LYS A 112 19.20 13.26 10.75
N THR A 113 19.85 13.42 11.90
CA THR A 113 20.35 12.30 12.71
C THR A 113 19.22 11.37 13.15
N PHE A 114 18.05 11.92 13.53
CA PHE A 114 16.89 11.10 13.83
C PHE A 114 16.45 10.26 12.63
N ILE A 115 16.33 10.86 11.45
CA ILE A 115 15.91 10.16 10.23
C ILE A 115 16.92 9.07 9.86
N GLU A 116 18.22 9.38 9.88
CA GLU A 116 19.29 8.43 9.57
C GLU A 116 19.27 7.23 10.51
N ASN A 117 19.13 7.45 11.82
CA ASN A 117 19.08 6.38 12.82
C ASN A 117 17.81 5.52 12.74
N ASN A 118 16.77 5.98 12.03
CA ASN A 118 15.47 5.28 11.91
C ASN A 118 15.24 4.71 10.50
N GLY A 119 16.31 4.34 9.79
CA GLY A 119 16.22 3.69 8.47
C GLY A 119 16.15 4.67 7.30
N GLY A 120 16.50 5.94 7.53
CA GLY A 120 16.63 6.96 6.49
C GLY A 120 15.28 7.49 5.97
N PRO A 121 15.31 8.36 4.94
CA PRO A 121 14.10 9.00 4.42
C PRO A 121 13.04 8.02 3.89
N SER A 122 13.46 6.85 3.40
CA SER A 122 12.58 5.81 2.87
C SER A 122 11.72 5.16 3.95
N ALA A 123 12.21 5.04 5.19
CA ALA A 123 11.45 4.48 6.31
C ALA A 123 10.22 5.33 6.68
N PHE A 124 10.24 6.62 6.36
CA PHE A 124 9.12 7.54 6.57
C PHE A 124 8.17 7.61 5.37
N LYS A 125 8.43 6.84 4.31
CA LYS A 125 7.54 6.75 3.15
C LYS A 125 6.37 5.84 3.51
N LYS A 126 5.20 6.44 3.69
CA LYS A 126 3.95 5.72 3.93
C LYS A 126 3.07 5.69 2.69
N TYR A 127 2.33 4.60 2.52
CA TYR A 127 1.45 4.39 1.39
C TYR A 127 -0.02 4.51 1.81
N VAL A 128 -0.84 4.95 0.87
CA VAL A 128 -2.24 5.30 1.11
C VAL A 128 -3.03 4.10 1.63
N VAL A 129 -2.91 2.96 0.94
CA VAL A 129 -3.60 1.71 1.31
C VAL A 129 -3.06 1.14 2.63
N ASP A 130 -1.75 1.19 2.86
CA ASP A 130 -1.12 0.66 4.07
C ASP A 130 -1.64 1.35 5.34
N GLU A 131 -1.75 2.69 5.31
CA GLU A 131 -2.28 3.42 6.47
C GLU A 131 -3.79 3.18 6.66
N PHE A 132 -4.56 3.10 5.57
CA PHE A 132 -5.99 2.77 5.65
C PHE A 132 -6.22 1.37 6.25
N ALA A 133 -5.43 0.38 5.84
CA ALA A 133 -5.45 -0.98 6.38
C ALA A 133 -5.07 -0.98 7.87
N ARG A 134 -4.00 -0.25 8.23
CA ARG A 134 -3.50 -0.16 9.60
C ARG A 134 -4.54 0.41 10.56
N GLU A 135 -5.35 1.39 10.12
CA GLU A 135 -6.43 1.96 10.95
C GLU A 135 -7.55 0.96 11.25
N ARG A 136 -7.70 -0.08 10.44
CA ARG A 136 -8.69 -1.17 10.57
C ARG A 136 -8.10 -2.45 11.18
N GLY A 137 -6.92 -2.35 11.82
CA GLY A 137 -6.25 -3.49 12.43
C GLY A 137 -5.64 -4.49 11.44
N VAL A 138 -5.65 -4.18 10.14
CA VAL A 138 -5.04 -5.02 9.09
C VAL A 138 -3.59 -4.58 8.88
N THR A 139 -2.65 -5.51 8.98
CA THR A 139 -1.23 -5.22 8.78
C THR A 139 -0.82 -5.52 7.35
N MET A 140 -0.25 -4.55 6.65
CA MET A 140 0.34 -4.77 5.33
C MET A 140 1.84 -5.03 5.41
N VAL A 141 2.30 -6.08 4.74
CA VAL A 141 3.72 -6.45 4.64
C VAL A 141 4.13 -6.43 3.17
N ARG A 142 5.20 -5.70 2.87
CA ARG A 142 5.70 -5.52 1.51
C ARG A 142 6.89 -6.42 1.23
N LEU A 143 6.84 -7.13 0.11
CA LEU A 143 7.93 -8.01 -0.32
C LEU A 143 9.11 -7.19 -0.86
N PRO A 144 10.36 -7.64 -0.65
CA PRO A 144 11.50 -7.00 -1.28
C PRO A 144 11.41 -7.10 -2.81
N PRO A 145 11.82 -6.05 -3.55
CA PRO A 145 11.82 -6.07 -5.01
C PRO A 145 12.58 -7.28 -5.56
N TYR A 146 12.10 -7.85 -6.67
CA TYR A 146 12.73 -8.98 -7.37
C TYR A 146 12.81 -10.33 -6.61
N HIS A 147 12.10 -10.48 -5.49
CA HIS A 147 12.05 -11.73 -4.72
C HIS A 147 10.70 -12.45 -4.91
N CYS A 148 10.42 -12.89 -6.14
CA CYS A 148 9.12 -13.50 -6.48
C CYS A 148 8.83 -14.81 -5.73
N PHE A 149 9.85 -15.53 -5.27
CA PHE A 149 9.72 -16.75 -4.47
C PHE A 149 9.15 -16.50 -3.06
N LEU A 150 9.20 -15.26 -2.57
CA LEU A 150 8.55 -14.85 -1.32
C LEU A 150 7.07 -14.51 -1.51
N SER A 151 6.55 -14.57 -2.74
CA SER A 151 5.17 -14.23 -3.06
C SER A 151 4.33 -15.50 -3.19
N PRO A 152 3.46 -15.83 -2.21
CA PRO A 152 2.66 -17.06 -2.24
C PRO A 152 1.78 -17.16 -3.50
N ILE A 153 1.21 -16.04 -3.95
CA ILE A 153 0.37 -16.01 -5.15
C ILE A 153 1.14 -16.38 -6.42
N LYS A 154 2.44 -16.05 -6.52
CA LYS A 154 3.27 -16.44 -7.67
C LYS A 154 3.55 -17.94 -7.66
N LEU A 155 3.77 -18.52 -6.49
CA LEU A 155 3.94 -19.97 -6.33
C LEU A 155 2.64 -20.72 -6.69
N MET A 156 1.49 -20.26 -6.20
CA MET A 156 0.19 -20.84 -6.55
C MET A 156 -0.11 -20.74 -8.05
N ARG A 157 0.17 -19.59 -8.67
CA ARG A 157 0.03 -19.40 -10.12
C ARG A 157 0.93 -20.36 -10.90
N ALA A 158 2.15 -20.62 -10.45
CA ALA A 158 3.03 -21.59 -11.11
C ALA A 158 2.44 -23.00 -11.10
N GLN A 159 1.91 -23.45 -9.95
CA GLN A 159 1.22 -24.74 -9.84
C GLN A 159 -0.04 -24.81 -10.71
N LEU A 160 -0.85 -23.74 -10.71
CA LEU A 160 -2.06 -23.66 -11.53
C LEU A 160 -1.73 -23.76 -13.01
N LYS A 161 -0.68 -23.05 -13.49
CA LYS A 161 -0.23 -23.13 -14.88
C LYS A 161 0.13 -24.56 -15.28
N GLN A 162 0.85 -25.30 -14.43
CA GLN A 162 1.19 -26.69 -14.72
C GLN A 162 -0.05 -27.57 -14.87
N LYS A 163 -1.05 -27.41 -14.00
CA LYS A 163 -2.32 -28.14 -14.09
C LYS A 163 -3.08 -27.80 -15.36
N VAL A 164 -3.16 -26.52 -15.73
CA VAL A 164 -3.80 -26.07 -16.97
C VAL A 164 -3.09 -26.68 -18.18
N ILE A 165 -1.77 -26.64 -18.24
CA ILE A 165 -0.98 -27.25 -19.33
C ILE A 165 -1.25 -28.76 -19.43
N ALA A 166 -1.30 -29.47 -18.29
CA ALA A 166 -1.58 -30.90 -18.29
C ALA A 166 -3.02 -31.23 -18.72
N SER A 167 -3.97 -30.31 -18.51
CA SER A 167 -5.39 -30.52 -18.82
C SER A 167 -5.80 -30.01 -20.20
N CYS A 168 -5.01 -29.13 -20.81
CA CYS A 168 -5.31 -28.52 -22.10
C CYS A 168 -4.43 -29.12 -23.21
N SER A 169 -5.07 -29.56 -24.31
CA SER A 169 -4.36 -29.95 -25.53
C SER A 169 -4.13 -28.72 -26.41
N THR A 170 -2.89 -28.45 -26.83
CA THR A 170 -2.55 -27.36 -27.77
C THR A 170 -2.85 -27.69 -29.24
N LYS A 171 -3.67 -28.71 -29.51
CA LYS A 171 -4.09 -29.10 -30.88
C LYS A 171 -5.17 -28.18 -31.46
N SER A 172 -4.96 -26.88 -31.38
CA SER A 172 -5.68 -25.94 -32.25
C SER A 172 -4.72 -25.59 -33.38
N SER A 173 -4.89 -26.24 -34.53
CA SER A 173 -4.30 -25.78 -35.78
C SER A 173 -4.75 -24.34 -35.99
N ILE A 174 -3.80 -23.43 -36.19
CA ILE A 174 -4.11 -22.11 -36.71
C ILE A 174 -4.45 -22.36 -38.18
N GLU A 175 -5.74 -22.39 -38.51
CA GLU A 175 -6.17 -22.28 -39.91
C GLU A 175 -5.69 -20.90 -40.40
N GLN A 176 -4.72 -20.93 -41.31
CA GLN A 176 -4.20 -19.77 -42.04
C GLN A 176 -5.10 -19.45 -43.22
#